data_AF-A0A645EF33-F1
#
_entry.id   AF-A0A645EF33-F1
#
_cell.length_a   1.000
_cell.length_b   1.000
_cell.length_c   1.000
_cell.angle_alpha   90.00
_cell.angle_beta   90.00
_cell.angle_gamma   90.00
#
_symmetry.space_group_name_H-M   'P 1'
#
loop_
_entity.id
_entity.type
_entity.pdbx_description
1 polymer ?
#
loop_
_entity_poly.entity_id
_entity_poly.type
_entity_poly.pdbx_seq_one_letter_code
_entity_poly.pdbx_strand_id
1 'polypeptide(L)'
;MIYISVLDEKRGGREAFESFDTAAYMRKMFGMYGGDDEIVTLRCRNKMAGIMIDRFGSDAAFREDDPEHFMLTVKIAMSDHFVTWLMNFGHDVKIISPKSAIDRLISVANTALEVNQNCY
;
A
#
# COMPACT_ATOMS: atom_id res chain seq x y z
N MET A 1 18.14 17.76 -34.64
CA MET A 1 18.05 16.36 -35.12
C MET A 1 19.03 15.55 -34.30
N ILE A 2 18.56 14.60 -33.48
CA ILE A 2 19.44 13.81 -32.60
C ILE A 2 19.93 12.61 -33.41
N TYR A 3 21.25 12.49 -33.57
CA TYR A 3 21.87 11.38 -34.30
C TYR A 3 22.10 10.23 -33.32
N ILE A 4 21.35 9.13 -33.51
CA ILE A 4 21.49 7.91 -32.72
C ILE A 4 22.25 6.89 -33.59
N SER A 5 23.28 6.28 -33.02
CA SER A 5 24.06 5.21 -33.67
C SER A 5 24.21 4.04 -32.72
N VAL A 6 24.22 2.82 -33.27
CA VAL A 6 24.39 1.59 -32.49
C VAL A 6 25.88 1.37 -32.26
N LEU A 7 26.27 1.19 -31.00
CA LEU A 7 27.64 0.84 -30.61
C LEU A 7 27.73 -0.68 -30.44
N ASP A 8 28.87 -1.26 -30.82
CA ASP A 8 29.15 -2.70 -30.70
C ASP A 8 29.68 -3.08 -29.30
N GLU A 9 29.38 -2.23 -28.31
CA GLU A 9 29.75 -2.44 -26.92
C GLU A 9 28.64 -3.21 -26.18
N LYS A 10 29.05 -4.19 -25.36
CA LYS A 10 28.09 -4.88 -24.49
C LYS A 10 27.55 -3.88 -23.46
N ARG A 11 26.21 -3.85 -23.31
CA ARG A 11 25.55 -3.05 -22.27
C ARG A 11 26.18 -3.32 -20.90
N GLY A 12 26.60 -2.24 -20.22
CA GLY A 12 27.02 -2.30 -18.82
C GLY A 12 25.84 -2.62 -17.90
N GLY A 13 26.13 -3.14 -16.71
CA GLY A 13 25.10 -3.41 -15.69
C GLY A 13 24.34 -4.72 -15.85
N ARG A 14 24.86 -5.67 -16.64
CA ARG A 14 24.27 -7.02 -16.77
C ARG A 14 24.13 -7.73 -15.43
N GLU A 15 25.17 -7.71 -14.59
CA GLU A 15 25.14 -8.31 -13.26
C GLU A 15 24.14 -7.60 -12.33
N ALA A 16 24.06 -6.27 -12.39
CA ALA A 16 23.07 -5.50 -11.65
C ALA A 16 21.64 -5.85 -12.08
N PHE A 17 21.39 -6.04 -13.38
CA PHE A 17 20.11 -6.46 -13.94
C PHE A 17 19.76 -7.91 -13.58
N GLU A 18 20.72 -8.83 -13.58
CA GLU A 18 20.52 -10.23 -13.18
C GLU A 18 20.22 -10.35 -11.67
N SER A 19 20.76 -9.45 -10.84
CA SER A 19 20.43 -9.34 -9.40
C SER A 19 19.15 -8.54 -9.10
N PHE A 20 18.53 -7.94 -10.13
CA PHE A 20 17.39 -7.06 -9.96
C PHE A 20 16.09 -7.85 -9.93
N ASP A 21 15.58 -8.10 -8.72
CA ASP A 21 14.23 -8.64 -8.55
C ASP A 21 13.21 -7.58 -9.00
N THR A 22 12.81 -7.68 -10.26
CA THR A 22 11.81 -6.82 -10.88
C THR A 22 10.47 -6.93 -10.15
N ALA A 23 10.15 -8.10 -9.59
CA ALA A 23 8.94 -8.28 -8.81
C ALA A 23 9.03 -7.59 -7.45
N ALA A 24 10.18 -7.61 -6.77
CA ALA A 24 10.40 -6.81 -5.56
C ALA A 24 10.38 -5.30 -5.84
N TYR A 25 10.93 -4.88 -6.97
CA TYR A 25 10.88 -3.49 -7.41
C TYR A 25 9.45 -3.04 -7.73
N MET A 26 8.66 -3.86 -8.42
CA MET A 26 7.25 -3.58 -8.69
C MET A 26 6.41 -3.60 -7.40
N ARG A 27 6.64 -4.55 -6.49
CA ARG A 27 6.04 -4.56 -5.15
C ARG A 27 6.36 -3.27 -4.39
N LYS A 28 7.59 -2.76 -4.48
CA LYS A 28 8.00 -1.47 -3.89
C LYS A 28 7.36 -0.26 -4.59
N MET A 29 7.32 -0.26 -5.92
CA MET A 29 6.73 0.83 -6.72
C MET A 29 5.22 0.96 -6.54
N PHE A 30 4.51 -0.15 -6.34
CA PHE A 30 3.06 -0.15 -6.10
C PHE A 30 2.66 -0.23 -4.63
N GLY A 31 3.61 -0.47 -3.70
CA GLY A 31 3.31 -0.76 -2.29
C GLY A 31 4.18 -0.11 -1.21
N MET A 32 5.37 0.46 -1.50
CA MET A 32 6.33 0.80 -0.44
C MET A 32 7.31 1.93 -0.81
N TYR A 33 6.83 3.18 -0.97
CA TYR A 33 7.69 4.34 -0.81
C TYR A 33 7.32 5.09 0.48
N GLY A 34 8.21 4.99 1.47
CA GLY A 34 8.30 5.88 2.64
C GLY A 34 7.46 5.47 3.85
N GLY A 35 8.06 4.70 4.76
CA GLY A 35 7.53 4.41 6.10
C GLY A 35 8.22 3.20 6.72
N ASP A 36 8.25 3.12 8.04
CA ASP A 36 8.61 1.89 8.74
C ASP A 36 7.49 0.85 8.50
N ASP A 37 7.88 -0.36 8.12
CA ASP A 37 6.91 -1.45 7.96
C ASP A 37 6.27 -1.76 9.31
N GLU A 38 4.94 -1.71 9.37
CA GLU A 38 4.18 -2.00 10.57
C GLU A 38 3.21 -3.15 10.33
N ILE A 39 2.97 -3.98 11.36
CA ILE A 39 1.99 -5.06 11.28
C ILE A 39 0.62 -4.48 11.59
N VAL A 40 -0.18 -4.27 10.55
CA VAL A 40 -1.50 -3.65 10.64
C VAL A 40 -2.57 -4.73 10.59
N THR A 41 -3.60 -4.56 11.40
CA THR A 41 -4.80 -5.39 11.34
C THR A 41 -6.00 -4.55 10.90
N LEU A 42 -6.65 -5.00 9.83
CA LEU A 42 -7.84 -4.42 9.25
C LEU A 42 -9.04 -5.32 9.55
N ARG A 43 -10.18 -4.71 9.86
CA ARG A 43 -11.50 -5.35 9.84
C ARG A 43 -12.25 -4.85 8.62
N CYS A 44 -12.74 -5.77 7.81
CA CYS A 44 -13.31 -5.50 6.51
C CYS A 44 -14.68 -6.16 6.39
N ARG A 45 -15.65 -5.53 5.73
CA ARG A 45 -16.89 -6.22 5.33
C ARG A 45 -16.58 -7.32 4.33
N ASN A 46 -17.32 -8.42 4.36
CA ASN A 46 -17.10 -9.60 3.50
C ASN A 46 -17.09 -9.29 1.99
N LYS A 47 -17.85 -8.27 1.54
CA LYS A 47 -17.81 -7.80 0.14
C LYS A 47 -16.43 -7.28 -0.32
N MET A 48 -15.55 -6.92 0.61
CA MET A 48 -14.20 -6.42 0.32
C MET A 48 -13.16 -7.54 0.15
N ALA A 49 -13.54 -8.81 0.34
CA ALA A 49 -12.61 -9.94 0.31
C ALA A 49 -11.82 -10.02 -1.01
N GLY A 50 -12.49 -9.87 -2.15
CA GLY A 50 -11.81 -9.87 -3.46
C GLY A 50 -10.73 -8.80 -3.58
N ILE A 51 -11.05 -7.56 -3.19
CA ILE A 51 -10.10 -6.43 -3.23
C ILE A 51 -8.91 -6.68 -2.31
N MET A 52 -9.16 -7.20 -1.10
CA MET A 52 -8.10 -7.50 -0.14
C MET A 52 -7.21 -8.66 -0.59
N ILE A 53 -7.79 -9.69 -1.21
CA ILE A 53 -7.04 -10.82 -1.79
C ILE A 53 -6.20 -10.36 -2.98
N ASP A 54 -6.76 -9.55 -3.88
CA ASP A 54 -6.02 -9.04 -5.03
C ASP A 54 -4.85 -8.14 -4.61
N ARG A 55 -5.04 -7.37 -3.52
CA ARG A 55 -4.02 -6.43 -3.03
C ARG A 55 -2.93 -7.11 -2.21
N PHE A 56 -3.30 -8.01 -1.30
CA PHE A 56 -2.39 -8.56 -0.30
C PHE A 56 -2.08 -10.04 -0.51
N GLY A 57 -3.00 -10.79 -1.13
CA GLY A 57 -2.84 -12.20 -1.45
C GLY A 57 -2.30 -13.01 -0.27
N SER A 58 -1.24 -13.76 -0.54
CA SER A 58 -0.58 -14.65 0.43
C SER A 58 0.26 -13.93 1.49
N ASP A 59 0.52 -12.63 1.34
CA ASP A 59 1.36 -11.85 2.27
C ASP A 59 0.60 -11.44 3.53
N ALA A 60 -0.66 -11.83 3.65
CA ALA A 60 -1.51 -11.46 4.76
C ALA A 60 -2.31 -12.62 5.34
N ALA A 61 -2.53 -12.56 6.65
CA ALA A 61 -3.30 -13.55 7.38
C ALA A 61 -4.77 -13.12 7.46
N PHE A 62 -5.64 -13.92 6.85
CA PHE A 62 -7.09 -13.72 6.88
C PHE A 62 -7.72 -14.58 7.97
N ARG A 63 -8.69 -14.01 8.68
CA ARG A 63 -9.52 -14.73 9.66
C ARG A 63 -10.95 -14.23 9.62
N GLU A 64 -11.90 -15.12 9.91
CA GLU A 64 -13.28 -14.71 10.17
C GLU A 64 -13.36 -13.84 11.44
N ASP A 65 -14.29 -12.89 11.48
CA ASP A 65 -14.55 -12.07 12.68
C ASP A 65 -16.02 -12.14 13.09
N ASP A 66 -16.95 -11.88 12.16
CA ASP A 66 -18.39 -12.05 12.35
C ASP A 66 -19.10 -12.38 11.00
N PRO A 67 -20.42 -12.65 10.97
CA PRO A 67 -21.11 -13.02 9.73
C PRO A 67 -21.02 -12.01 8.58
N GLU A 68 -20.74 -10.74 8.88
CA GLU A 68 -20.60 -9.67 7.90
C GLU A 68 -19.14 -9.21 7.70
N HIS A 69 -18.20 -9.63 8.54
CA HIS A 69 -16.82 -9.14 8.56
C HIS A 69 -15.76 -10.23 8.66
N PHE A 70 -14.64 -9.97 8.00
CA PHE A 70 -13.40 -10.68 8.21
C PHE A 70 -12.32 -9.71 8.70
N MET A 71 -11.24 -10.29 9.19
CA MET A 71 -10.04 -9.56 9.56
C MET A 71 -8.84 -10.03 8.77
N LEU A 72 -7.92 -9.09 8.59
CA LEU A 72 -6.74 -9.19 7.76
C LEU A 72 -5.57 -8.60 8.53
N THR A 73 -4.53 -9.38 8.78
CA THR A 73 -3.27 -8.88 9.36
C THR A 73 -2.18 -8.93 8.32
N VAL A 74 -1.55 -7.79 8.04
CA VAL A 74 -0.54 -7.63 6.99
C VAL A 74 0.60 -6.74 7.47
N LYS A 75 1.82 -7.05 7.04
CA LYS A 75 2.98 -6.16 7.23
C LYS A 75 3.02 -5.17 6.07
N ILE A 76 2.83 -3.88 6.35
CA ILE A 76 2.78 -2.84 5.32
C ILE A 76 3.39 -1.53 5.82
N ALA A 77 3.99 -0.76 4.93
CA ALA A 77 4.39 0.62 5.20
C ALA A 77 3.17 1.53 5.29
N MET A 78 2.99 2.20 6.43
CA MET A 78 1.92 3.18 6.68
C MET A 78 2.14 4.52 5.97
N SER A 79 2.36 4.46 4.65
CA SER A 79 2.52 5.62 3.76
C SER A 79 1.20 6.34 3.52
N ASP A 80 1.27 7.62 3.14
CA ASP A 80 0.08 8.41 2.78
C ASP A 80 -0.69 7.80 1.61
N HIS A 81 0.02 7.20 0.63
CA HIS A 81 -0.61 6.50 -0.47
C HIS A 81 -1.47 5.33 0.00
N PHE A 82 -0.96 4.51 0.92
CA PHE A 82 -1.72 3.40 1.48
C PHE A 82 -2.93 3.90 2.26
N VAL A 83 -2.72 4.90 3.11
CA VAL A 83 -3.77 5.46 3.97
C VAL A 83 -4.89 6.09 3.13
N THR A 84 -4.55 6.90 2.13
CA THR A 84 -5.53 7.50 1.21
C THR A 84 -6.24 6.44 0.36
N TRP A 85 -5.52 5.39 -0.09
CA TRP A 85 -6.16 4.25 -0.76
C TRP A 85 -7.19 3.57 0.15
N LEU A 86 -6.86 3.37 1.42
CA LEU A 86 -7.76 2.77 2.41
C LEU A 86 -9.00 3.64 2.65
N MET A 87 -8.85 4.97 2.67
CA MET A 87 -9.96 5.92 2.83
C MET A 87 -11.01 5.80 1.73
N ASN A 88 -10.65 5.36 0.52
CA ASN A 88 -11.62 5.17 -0.57
C ASN A 88 -12.71 4.13 -0.24
N PHE A 89 -12.47 3.24 0.72
CA PHE A 89 -13.45 2.23 1.16
C PHE A 89 -14.35 2.71 2.30
N GLY A 90 -14.13 3.93 2.81
CA GLY A 90 -14.96 4.54 3.84
C GLY A 90 -15.17 3.64 5.05
N HIS A 91 -16.42 3.29 5.33
CA HIS A 91 -16.80 2.49 6.50
C HIS A 91 -16.67 0.97 6.29
N ASP A 92 -16.37 0.52 5.08
CA ASP A 92 -16.27 -0.91 4.76
C ASP A 92 -14.96 -1.54 5.26
N VAL A 93 -13.97 -0.71 5.58
CA VAL A 93 -12.65 -1.13 6.04
C VAL A 93 -12.22 -0.26 7.22
N LYS A 94 -11.75 -0.88 8.29
CA LYS A 94 -11.32 -0.20 9.52
C LYS A 94 -9.97 -0.73 9.99
N ILE A 95 -9.03 0.16 10.27
CA ILE A 95 -7.82 -0.20 11.01
C ILE A 95 -8.22 -0.43 12.48
N ILE A 96 -7.89 -1.59 13.02
CA ILE A 96 -8.15 -1.93 14.42
C ILE A 96 -6.89 -2.01 15.27
N SER A 97 -5.72 -2.17 14.64
CA SER A 97 -4.42 -2.25 15.31
C SER A 97 -3.30 -2.00 14.30
N PRO A 98 -2.15 -1.46 14.72
CA PRO A 98 -1.87 -0.86 16.02
C PRO A 98 -2.42 0.57 16.10
N LYS A 99 -2.34 1.17 17.28
CA LYS A 99 -2.82 2.55 17.50
C LYS A 99 -2.09 3.56 16.62
N SER A 100 -0.79 3.41 16.41
CA SER A 100 0.04 4.20 15.49
C SER A 100 -0.55 4.26 14.08
N ALA A 101 -1.02 3.13 13.54
CA ALA A 101 -1.65 3.08 12.22
C ALA A 101 -2.99 3.83 12.19
N ILE A 102 -3.77 3.76 13.27
CA ILE A 102 -5.03 4.50 13.42
C ILE A 102 -4.73 6.01 13.49
N ASP A 103 -3.75 6.41 14.30
CA ASP A 103 -3.34 7.80 14.48
C ASP A 103 -2.84 8.39 13.15
N ARG A 104 -2.11 7.61 12.34
CA ARG A 104 -1.68 8.03 11.00
C ARG A 104 -2.87 8.28 10.08
N LEU A 105 -3.87 7.38 10.06
CA LEU A 105 -5.07 7.56 9.25
C LEU A 105 -5.83 8.84 9.63
N ILE A 106 -5.99 9.08 10.93
CA ILE A 106 -6.64 10.29 11.45
C ILE A 106 -5.84 11.54 11.07
N SER A 107 -4.52 11.51 11.22
CA SER A 107 -3.64 12.64 10.86
C SER A 107 -3.80 13.02 9.38
N VAL A 108 -3.75 12.04 8.47
CA VAL A 108 -3.89 12.29 7.03
C VAL A 108 -5.29 12.82 6.69
N ALA A 109 -6.33 12.28 7.33
CA ALA A 109 -7.71 12.76 7.14
C ALA A 109 -7.86 14.23 7.58
N ASN A 110 -7.30 14.58 8.75
CA ASN A 110 -7.36 15.95 9.27
C ASN A 110 -6.61 16.93 8.37
N THR A 111 -5.43 16.57 7.85
CA THR A 111 -4.72 17.41 6.87
C THR A 111 -5.57 17.68 5.63
N ALA A 112 -6.29 16.67 5.12
CA ALA A 112 -7.19 16.87 3.99
C ALA A 112 -8.38 17.79 4.33
N LEU A 113 -8.90 17.72 5.56
CA LEU A 113 -9.97 18.60 6.02
C LEU A 113 -9.49 20.05 6.19
N GLU A 114 -8.35 20.28 6.84
CA GLU A 114 -7.80 21.62 7.12
C GLU A 114 -7.57 22.44 5.85
N VAL A 115 -7.06 21.81 4.79
CA VAL A 115 -6.84 22.46 3.49
C VAL A 115 -8.14 22.95 2.86
N ASN A 116 -9.26 22.25 3.09
CA ASN A 116 -10.54 22.53 2.43
C ASN A 116 -11.54 23.30 3.33
N GLN A 117 -11.29 23.39 4.63
CA GLN A 117 -12.13 24.13 5.59
C GLN A 117 -11.90 25.64 5.58
N ASN A 118 -10.74 26.11 5.11
CA ASN A 118 -10.41 27.54 5.01
C ASN A 118 -10.74 28.17 3.64
N CYS A 119 -11.48 27.46 2.78
CA CYS A 119 -11.83 27.91 1.43
C CYS A 119 -13.18 28.65 1.32
N TYR A 120 -13.81 29.04 2.44
CA TYR A 120 -15.03 29.85 2.46
C TYR A 120 -14.99 30.89 3.58
#